data_AF-Q92KN4-F1
#
_entry.id   AF-Q92KN4-F1
#
_cell.length_a   1.000
_cell.length_b   1.000
_cell.length_c   1.000
_cell.angle_alpha   90.00
_cell.angle_beta   90.00
_cell.angle_gamma   90.00
#
_symmetry.space_group_name_H-M   'P 1'
#
loop_
_entity.id
_entity.type
_entity.pdbx_description
1 polymer ?
#
loop_
_entity_poly.entity_id
_entity_poly.type
_entity_poly.pdbx_seq_one_letter_code
_entity_poly.pdbx_strand_id
1 'polypeptide(L)'
;MGKTVDEALRNAAAAIADWIDDGEVPEPRSIDELRQDPEVAEQLADGAAFVVVPAIVEDSRPVKANISMEAGLLAAIDEAASSAGLTRSAFLVTAAREKIFGGSLRDSVREIAKRDAH
;
A
#
# COMPACT_ATOMS: atom_id res chain seq x y z
N MET A 1 -1.95 -15.42 9.83
CA MET A 1 -1.50 -16.84 9.92
C MET A 1 -0.72 -17.19 8.66
N GLY A 2 0.39 -17.91 8.76
CA GLY A 2 1.17 -18.37 7.60
C GLY A 2 2.29 -19.30 8.06
N LYS A 3 2.69 -20.27 7.24
CA LYS A 3 3.77 -21.21 7.56
C LYS A 3 5.15 -20.59 7.35
N THR A 4 5.20 -19.45 6.68
CA THR A 4 6.38 -18.63 6.42
C THR A 4 6.08 -17.17 6.72
N VAL A 5 7.12 -16.36 6.94
CA VAL A 5 6.98 -14.91 7.16
C VAL A 5 6.30 -14.25 5.96
N ASP A 6 6.72 -14.57 4.73
CA ASP A 6 6.12 -14.02 3.51
C ASP A 6 4.62 -14.36 3.37
N GLU A 7 4.23 -15.58 3.74
CA GLU A 7 2.83 -15.98 3.73
C GLU A 7 2.03 -15.25 4.81
N ALA A 8 2.60 -15.10 6.02
CA ALA A 8 1.98 -14.34 7.09
C ALA A 8 1.76 -12.87 6.69
N LEU A 9 2.73 -12.26 6.00
CA LEU A 9 2.64 -10.89 5.47
C LEU A 9 1.55 -10.74 4.41
N ARG A 10 1.50 -11.66 3.43
CA ARG A 10 0.44 -11.65 2.41
C ARG A 10 -0.94 -11.79 3.03
N ASN A 11 -1.08 -12.70 4.00
CA ASN A 11 -2.36 -12.94 4.66
C ASN A 11 -2.76 -11.76 5.56
N ALA A 12 -1.80 -11.08 6.20
CA ALA A 12 -2.06 -9.86 6.96
C ALA A 12 -2.55 -8.72 6.06
N ALA A 13 -1.93 -8.53 4.89
CA ALA A 13 -2.38 -7.52 3.92
C ALA A 13 -3.81 -7.77 3.42
N ALA A 14 -4.15 -9.02 3.09
CA ALA A 14 -5.51 -9.38 2.71
C ALA A 14 -6.52 -9.14 3.84
N ALA A 15 -6.19 -9.55 5.07
CA ALA A 15 -7.06 -9.37 6.22
C ALA A 15 -7.30 -7.89 6.57
N ILE A 16 -6.27 -7.04 6.43
CA ILE A 16 -6.40 -5.59 6.63
C ILE A 16 -7.30 -4.99 5.55
N ALA A 17 -7.17 -5.40 4.28
CA ALA A 17 -8.04 -4.93 3.21
C ALA A 17 -9.52 -5.28 3.48
N ASP A 18 -9.81 -6.54 3.81
CA ASP A 18 -11.17 -6.99 4.17
C ASP A 18 -11.74 -6.20 5.37
N TRP A 19 -10.92 -5.98 6.41
CA TRP A 19 -11.39 -5.26 7.60
C TRP A 19 -11.68 -3.78 7.32
N ILE A 20 -10.90 -3.13 6.44
CA ILE A 20 -11.14 -1.73 6.10
C ILE A 20 -12.40 -1.56 5.23
N ASP A 21 -12.70 -2.54 4.37
CA ASP A 21 -13.89 -2.49 3.52
C ASP A 21 -15.20 -2.61 4.34
N ASP A 22 -15.19 -3.40 5.42
CA ASP A 22 -16.38 -3.70 6.22
C ASP A 22 -16.43 -3.00 7.60
N GLY A 23 -15.34 -2.40 8.07
CA GLY A 23 -15.17 -1.99 9.47
C GLY A 23 -14.73 -0.54 9.71
N GLU A 24 -14.85 -0.10 10.97
CA GLU A 24 -14.24 1.16 11.42
C GLU A 24 -12.71 1.00 11.50
N VAL A 25 -12.00 1.87 10.78
CA VAL A 25 -10.54 1.95 10.85
C VAL A 25 -10.15 2.56 12.20
N PRO A 26 -9.32 1.88 13.02
CA PRO A 26 -8.90 2.41 14.31
C PRO A 26 -8.09 3.70 14.14
N GLU A 27 -8.10 4.56 15.16
CA GLU A 27 -7.27 5.77 15.14
C GLU A 27 -5.77 5.39 15.00
N PRO A 28 -5.03 6.07 14.11
CA PRO A 28 -3.60 5.81 13.94
C PRO A 28 -2.83 6.02 15.25
N ARG A 29 -2.02 5.03 15.63
CA ARG A 29 -1.05 5.14 16.73
C ARG A 29 0.37 5.21 16.18
N SER A 30 1.22 5.99 16.83
CA SER A 30 2.66 6.02 16.56
C SER A 30 3.36 4.76 17.05
N ILE A 31 4.54 4.47 16.49
CA ILE A 31 5.37 3.33 16.94
C ILE A 31 5.76 3.48 18.41
N ASP A 32 6.00 4.70 18.89
CA ASP A 32 6.38 4.93 20.29
C ASP A 32 5.21 4.66 21.24
N GLU A 33 3.98 5.03 20.87
CA GLU A 33 2.76 4.66 21.61
C GLU A 33 2.56 3.14 21.61
N LEU A 34 2.81 2.47 20.48
CA LEU A 34 2.74 1.00 20.40
C LEU A 34 3.79 0.32 21.28
N ARG A 35 5.02 0.84 21.37
CA ARG A 35 6.07 0.28 22.23
C ARG A 35 5.77 0.41 23.73
N GLN A 36 4.99 1.43 24.11
CA GLN A 36 4.59 1.65 25.50
C GLN A 36 3.36 0.82 25.90
N ASP A 37 2.68 0.21 24.94
CA ASP A 37 1.57 -0.71 25.17
C ASP A 37 2.10 -2.02 25.81
N PRO A 38 1.66 -2.40 27.02
CA PRO A 38 2.18 -3.56 27.72
C PRO A 38 2.04 -4.87 26.93
N GLU A 39 0.95 -5.04 26.18
CA GLU A 39 0.71 -6.24 25.38
C GLU A 39 1.68 -6.33 24.20
N VAL A 40 1.92 -5.19 23.54
CA VAL A 40 2.87 -5.12 22.42
C VAL A 40 4.30 -5.31 22.91
N ALA A 41 4.66 -4.73 24.05
CA ALA A 41 5.99 -4.87 24.65
C ALA A 41 6.31 -6.34 25.00
N GLU A 42 5.33 -7.08 25.54
CA GLU A 42 5.44 -8.51 25.81
C GLU A 42 5.66 -9.31 24.52
N GLN A 43 4.86 -9.05 23.49
CA GLN A 43 5.02 -9.72 22.18
C GLN A 43 6.38 -9.42 21.53
N LEU A 44 6.85 -8.18 21.61
CA LEU A 44 8.18 -7.81 21.10
C LEU A 44 9.30 -8.52 21.86
N ALA A 45 9.17 -8.68 23.19
CA ALA A 45 10.12 -9.43 24.01
C ALA A 45 10.16 -10.92 23.63
N ASP A 46 9.03 -11.48 23.20
CA ASP A 46 8.90 -12.84 22.69
C ASP A 46 9.35 -13.00 21.23
N GLY A 47 9.91 -11.94 20.63
CA GLY A 47 10.51 -11.97 19.30
C GLY A 47 9.58 -11.52 18.16
N ALA A 48 8.45 -10.86 18.46
CA ALA A 48 7.66 -10.19 17.45
C ALA A 48 8.41 -9.01 16.81
N ALA A 49 7.99 -8.62 15.61
CA ALA A 49 8.55 -7.49 14.89
C ALA A 49 7.43 -6.62 14.31
N PHE A 50 7.70 -5.32 14.18
CA PHE A 50 6.82 -4.42 13.45
C PHE A 50 6.96 -4.63 11.95
N VAL A 51 5.83 -4.59 11.26
CA VAL A 51 5.78 -4.63 9.80
C VAL A 51 4.84 -3.54 9.31
N VAL A 52 5.29 -2.78 8.31
CA VAL A 52 4.45 -1.83 7.58
C VAL A 52 3.70 -2.59 6.50
N VAL A 53 2.37 -2.60 6.60
CA VAL A 53 1.48 -3.16 5.59
C VAL A 53 0.71 -2.01 4.93
N PRO A 54 0.83 -1.81 3.60
CA PRO A 54 0.10 -0.75 2.93
C PRO A 54 -1.40 -1.09 2.91
N ALA A 55 -2.19 -0.25 3.58
CA ALA A 55 -3.64 -0.24 3.48
C ALA A 55 -4.05 0.52 2.21
N ILE A 56 -4.44 -0.19 1.16
CA ILE A 56 -4.98 0.42 -0.06
C ILE A 56 -6.51 0.38 0.06
N VAL A 57 -7.09 1.51 0.46
CA VAL A 57 -8.54 1.68 0.47
C VAL A 57 -8.98 2.08 -0.93
N GLU A 58 -9.70 1.19 -1.63
CA GLU A 58 -10.24 1.52 -2.94
C GLU A 58 -11.59 2.22 -2.78
N ASP A 59 -11.64 3.56 -2.87
CA ASP A 59 -12.89 4.22 -3.28
C ASP A 59 -13.12 3.83 -4.75
N SER A 60 -13.84 2.73 -4.92
CA SER A 60 -14.02 2.04 -6.19
C SER A 60 -15.03 2.75 -7.11
N ARG A 61 -15.53 3.94 -6.73
CA ARG A 61 -16.41 4.73 -7.57
C ARG A 61 -15.64 5.36 -8.73
N PRO A 62 -15.92 4.98 -9.99
CA PRO A 62 -15.24 5.57 -11.13
C PRO A 62 -15.67 7.03 -11.33
N VAL A 63 -14.70 7.95 -11.34
CA VAL A 63 -14.90 9.38 -11.63
C VAL A 63 -14.31 9.72 -13.00
N LYS A 64 -15.02 10.53 -13.80
CA LYS A 64 -14.52 11.03 -15.09
C LYS A 64 -13.57 12.21 -14.88
N ALA A 65 -12.36 12.11 -15.43
CA ALA A 65 -11.40 13.20 -15.52
C ALA A 65 -11.08 13.48 -16.99
N ASN A 66 -11.11 14.75 -17.38
CA ASN A 66 -10.67 15.20 -18.71
C ASN A 66 -9.22 15.67 -18.61
N ILE A 67 -8.33 15.09 -19.41
CA ILE A 67 -6.90 15.38 -19.40
C ILE A 67 -6.40 15.68 -20.81
N SER A 68 -5.49 16.63 -20.93
CA SER A 68 -4.80 16.96 -22.18
C SER A 68 -3.42 16.30 -22.20
N MET A 69 -3.04 15.69 -23.32
CA MET A 69 -1.72 15.10 -23.53
C MET A 69 -1.37 15.08 -25.02
N GLU A 70 -0.10 14.81 -25.32
CA GLU A 70 0.36 14.64 -26.70
C GLU A 70 -0.34 13.46 -27.38
N ALA A 71 -0.73 13.63 -28.65
CA ALA A 71 -1.39 12.58 -29.43
C ALA A 71 -0.51 11.32 -29.59
N GLY A 72 0.80 11.49 -29.76
CA GLY A 72 1.74 10.37 -29.89
C GLY A 72 1.81 9.52 -28.61
N LEU A 73 1.85 10.17 -27.45
CA LEU A 73 1.82 9.50 -26.16
C LEU A 73 0.50 8.76 -25.93
N LEU A 74 -0.64 9.36 -26.29
CA LEU A 74 -1.94 8.72 -26.16
C LEU A 74 -2.02 7.43 -26.99
N ALA A 75 -1.51 7.47 -28.23
CA ALA A 75 -1.46 6.28 -29.09
C ALA A 75 -0.56 5.18 -28.50
N ALA A 76 0.61 5.53 -27.98
CA ALA A 76 1.51 4.58 -27.33
C ALA A 76 0.88 3.95 -26.07
N ILE A 77 0.12 4.72 -25.29
CA ILE A 77 -0.62 4.21 -24.13
C ILE A 77 -1.68 3.20 -24.57
N ASP A 78 -2.43 3.48 -25.64
CA ASP A 78 -3.46 2.57 -26.14
C ASP A 78 -2.87 1.24 -26.62
N GLU A 79 -1.74 1.30 -27.33
CA GLU A 79 -1.03 0.10 -27.78
C GLU A 79 -0.51 -0.74 -26.61
N ALA A 80 0.10 -0.09 -25.61
CA ALA A 80 0.59 -0.75 -24.40
C ALA A 80 -0.56 -1.37 -23.59
N ALA A 81 -1.67 -0.65 -23.43
CA ALA A 81 -2.85 -1.14 -22.75
C ALA A 81 -3.43 -2.37 -23.46
N SER A 82 -3.60 -2.31 -24.79
CA SER A 82 -4.10 -3.43 -25.58
C SER A 82 -3.17 -4.64 -25.51
N SER A 83 -1.85 -4.42 -25.58
CA SER A 83 -0.85 -5.49 -25.47
C SER A 83 -0.88 -6.17 -24.10
N ALA A 84 -1.24 -5.43 -23.06
CA ALA A 84 -1.42 -5.93 -21.70
C ALA A 84 -2.83 -6.49 -21.42
N GLY A 85 -3.76 -6.47 -22.39
CA GLY A 85 -5.15 -6.89 -22.19
C GLY A 85 -5.96 -5.97 -21.27
N LEU A 86 -5.56 -4.70 -21.17
CA LEU A 86 -6.16 -3.69 -20.30
C LEU A 86 -6.89 -2.62 -21.13
N THR A 87 -7.89 -1.97 -20.52
CA THR A 87 -8.43 -0.72 -21.06
C THR A 87 -7.46 0.44 -20.80
N ARG A 88 -7.54 1.52 -21.60
CA ARG A 88 -6.74 2.74 -21.39
C ARG A 88 -6.80 3.24 -19.94
N SER A 89 -8.01 3.30 -19.38
CA SER A 89 -8.21 3.78 -18.00
C SER A 89 -7.58 2.85 -16.98
N ALA A 90 -7.69 1.53 -17.15
CA ALA A 90 -7.04 0.56 -16.27
C ALA A 90 -5.51 0.68 -16.31
N PHE A 91 -4.94 0.83 -17.51
CA PHE A 91 -3.50 1.04 -17.68
C PHE A 91 -3.01 2.31 -16.98
N LEU A 92 -3.72 3.44 -17.17
CA LEU A 92 -3.39 4.71 -16.54
C LEU A 92 -3.52 4.66 -15.01
N VAL A 93 -4.56 4.00 -14.49
CA VAL A 93 -4.76 3.82 -13.05
C VAL A 93 -3.61 3.00 -12.45
N THR A 94 -3.22 1.88 -13.08
CA THR A 94 -2.10 1.06 -12.61
C THR A 94 -0.80 1.86 -12.57
N ALA A 95 -0.48 2.59 -13.64
CA ALA A 95 0.72 3.42 -13.70
C ALA A 95 0.70 4.53 -12.63
N ALA A 96 -0.45 5.17 -12.42
CA ALA A 96 -0.61 6.18 -11.38
C ALA A 96 -0.42 5.59 -9.97
N ARG A 97 -1.03 4.43 -9.69
CA ARG A 97 -0.88 3.72 -8.41
C ARG A 97 0.57 3.35 -8.14
N GLU A 98 1.28 2.80 -9.13
CA GLU A 98 2.71 2.50 -8.99
C GLU A 98 3.51 3.76 -8.68
N LYS A 99 3.21 4.87 -9.35
CA LYS A 99 3.93 6.14 -9.12
C LYS A 99 3.65 6.75 -7.74
N ILE A 100 2.39 6.70 -7.28
CA ILE A 100 1.95 7.27 -5.99
C ILE A 100 2.41 6.39 -4.82
N PHE A 101 2.09 5.11 -4.86
CA PHE A 101 2.28 4.20 -3.74
C PHE A 101 3.61 3.45 -3.77
N GLY A 102 4.14 3.14 -4.96
CA GLY A 102 5.46 2.51 -5.12
C GLY A 102 6.62 3.43 -4.73
N GLY A 103 6.42 4.75 -4.77
CA GLY A 103 7.36 5.74 -4.23
C GLY A 103 7.22 5.92 -2.71
N SER A 104 5.99 6.06 -2.23
CA SER A 104 5.67 6.31 -0.80
C SER A 104 6.28 5.25 0.13
N LEU A 105 6.18 3.96 -0.20
CA LEU A 105 6.78 2.90 0.62
C LEU A 105 8.31 3.02 0.72
N ARG A 106 8.98 3.43 -0.36
CA ARG A 106 10.45 3.62 -0.38
C ARG A 106 10.88 4.82 0.44
N ASP A 107 10.09 5.89 0.42
CA ASP A 107 10.39 7.11 1.16
C ASP A 107 10.12 6.95 2.66
N SER A 108 9.02 6.29 3.06
CA SER A 108 8.73 5.98 4.47
C SER A 108 9.76 5.02 5.09
N VAL A 109 10.19 3.98 4.36
CA VAL A 109 11.25 3.07 4.84
C VAL A 109 12.56 3.84 5.03
N ARG A 110 12.90 4.76 4.13
CA ARG A 110 14.09 5.61 4.26
C ARG A 110 14.01 6.55 5.45
N GLU A 111 12.83 7.07 5.77
CA GLU A 111 12.62 7.99 6.89
C GLU A 111 12.72 7.27 8.24
N ILE A 112 12.14 6.07 8.37
CA ILE A 112 12.27 5.21 9.56
C ILE A 112 13.74 4.83 9.79
N ALA A 113 14.44 4.38 8.73
CA ALA A 113 15.85 4.01 8.84
C ALA A 113 16.77 5.18 9.24
N LYS A 114 16.38 6.43 8.94
CA LYS A 114 17.12 7.62 9.40
C LYS A 114 16.85 7.96 10.86
N ARG A 115 15.66 7.61 11.37
CA ARG A 115 15.23 7.92 12.73
C ARG A 115 15.83 6.98 13.77
N ASP A 116 16.01 5.70 13.42
CA ASP A 116 16.65 4.69 14.27
C ASP A 116 18.20 4.78 14.26
N ALA A 117 18.78 5.69 13.46
CA ALA A 117 20.22 5.96 13.40
C ALA A 117 20.67 7.14 14.29
N HIS A 118 19.81 7.60 15.21
CA HIS A 118 20.07 8.62 16.23
C HIS A 118 19.56 8.16 17.58
#